data_AF-G6EFY8-F1
#
_entry.id   AF-G6EFY8-F1
#
_cell.length_a   1.000
_cell.length_b   1.000
_cell.length_c   1.000
_cell.angle_alpha   90.00
_cell.angle_beta   90.00
_cell.angle_gamma   90.00
#
_symmetry.space_group_name_H-M   'P 1'
#
loop_
_entity.id
_entity.type
_entity.pdbx_description
1 polymer ?
#
loop_
_entity_poly.entity_id
_entity_poly.type
_entity_poly.pdbx_seq_one_letter_code
_entity_poly.pdbx_strand_id
1 'polypeptide(L)'
;MADGILIASRLAAFILLLLAAGLPIYRLTDGQRTAGKGQRWLMAMLTIAASAVSCLWALASIAVMAASSLTDLDAETVSAVLGATPLGDVLIVRTAALAALLLMALIFPRQAVLAPFGALALATCAWTGHAGAGEGISGQLHQVSDVIHLIAAATWLGALCCFVRDGLDRANDADKLTALSRFARTGTLIVVLLAVTGIANGYLITAPSGLVPGSTWSLLIAAKVLLFIVMLALAADNRWRLVPALATGLPGARQRLTGSLIAETGCAIAIVALVAFAGMLDPSGL
;
A
#
# COMPACT_ATOMS: atom_id res chain seq x y z
N MET A 1 4.04 -25.72 -1.27
CA MET A 1 4.05 -24.99 0.03
C MET A 1 4.69 -23.62 -0.09
N ALA A 2 5.82 -23.48 -0.81
CA ALA A 2 6.49 -22.20 -1.03
C ALA A 2 5.58 -21.14 -1.69
N ASP A 3 4.77 -21.52 -2.68
CA ASP A 3 3.85 -20.58 -3.37
C ASP A 3 2.85 -19.93 -2.42
N GLY A 4 2.24 -20.69 -1.51
CA GLY A 4 1.30 -20.17 -0.52
C GLY A 4 1.96 -19.16 0.44
N ILE A 5 3.19 -19.46 0.88
CA ILE A 5 3.96 -18.56 1.75
C ILE A 5 4.39 -17.31 0.97
N LEU A 6 4.78 -17.45 -0.30
CA LEU A 6 5.13 -16.34 -1.17
C LEU A 6 3.94 -15.38 -1.35
N ILE A 7 2.75 -15.90 -1.66
CA ILE A 7 1.52 -15.10 -1.80
C ILE A 7 1.20 -14.38 -0.49
N ALA A 8 1.18 -15.11 0.63
CA ALA A 8 0.81 -14.57 1.94
C ALA A 8 1.80 -13.51 2.43
N SER A 9 3.10 -13.78 2.29
CA SER A 9 4.18 -12.85 2.67
C SER A 9 4.18 -11.60 1.78
N ARG A 10 3.91 -11.74 0.47
CA ARG A 10 3.76 -10.60 -0.46
C ARG A 10 2.58 -9.70 -0.08
N LEU A 11 1.42 -10.28 0.19
CA LEU A 11 0.24 -9.53 0.66
C LEU A 11 0.53 -8.79 1.97
N ALA A 12 1.09 -9.50 2.95
CA ALA A 12 1.45 -8.90 4.23
C ALA A 12 2.48 -7.78 4.08
N ALA A 13 3.50 -7.96 3.23
CA ALA A 13 4.50 -6.93 2.93
C ALA A 13 3.84 -5.68 2.33
N PHE A 14 2.94 -5.83 1.35
CA PHE A 14 2.23 -4.69 0.77
C PHE A 14 1.40 -3.93 1.80
N ILE A 15 0.62 -4.61 2.63
CA ILE A 15 -0.17 -3.93 3.68
C ILE A 15 0.76 -3.19 4.66
N LEU A 16 1.80 -3.86 5.14
CA LEU A 16 2.73 -3.28 6.12
C LEU A 16 3.49 -2.08 5.56
N LEU A 17 3.97 -2.15 4.32
CA LEU A 17 4.68 -1.05 3.65
C LEU A 17 3.74 0.12 3.33
N LEU A 18 2.51 -0.16 2.86
CA LEU A 18 1.49 0.86 2.63
C LEU A 18 1.14 1.60 3.93
N LEU A 19 1.05 0.90 5.06
CA LEU A 19 0.77 1.52 6.36
C LEU A 19 2.00 2.28 6.90
N ALA A 20 3.20 1.72 6.78
CA ALA A 20 4.44 2.35 7.21
C ALA A 20 4.72 3.67 6.46
N ALA A 21 4.38 3.75 5.18
CA ALA A 21 4.42 4.99 4.41
C ALA A 21 3.21 5.89 4.68
N GLY A 22 2.01 5.30 4.64
CA GLY A 22 0.74 6.02 4.59
C GLY A 22 0.42 6.81 5.86
N LEU A 23 0.68 6.23 7.03
CA LEU A 23 0.40 6.88 8.32
C LEU A 23 1.13 8.21 8.49
N PRO A 24 2.48 8.29 8.36
CA PRO A 24 3.18 9.55 8.49
C PRO A 24 2.84 10.54 7.36
N ILE A 25 2.66 10.07 6.11
CA ILE A 25 2.29 10.94 4.98
C ILE A 25 0.93 11.59 5.24
N TYR A 26 -0.09 10.80 5.60
CA TYR A 26 -1.41 11.34 5.90
C TYR A 26 -1.36 12.32 7.08
N ARG A 27 -0.68 11.97 8.17
CA ARG A 27 -0.57 12.85 9.36
C ARG A 27 0.08 14.20 9.03
N LEU A 28 1.05 14.24 8.10
CA LEU A 28 1.57 15.50 7.57
C LEU A 28 0.49 16.33 6.87
N THR A 29 -0.29 15.70 5.99
CA THR A 29 -1.36 16.39 5.25
C THR A 29 -2.48 16.89 6.17
N ASP A 30 -2.70 16.23 7.30
CA ASP A 30 -3.64 16.64 8.35
C ASP A 30 -3.06 17.71 9.30
N GLY A 31 -1.80 18.11 9.11
CA GLY A 31 -1.11 19.14 9.91
C GLY A 31 -0.51 18.66 11.22
N GLN A 32 -0.56 17.34 11.50
CA GLN A 32 0.06 16.72 12.67
C GLN A 32 1.57 16.56 12.43
N ARG A 33 2.39 17.47 12.96
CA ARG A 33 3.84 17.48 12.68
C ARG A 33 4.65 16.42 13.45
N THR A 34 4.17 16.01 14.62
CA THR A 34 4.90 15.12 15.54
C THR A 34 4.03 13.92 15.90
N ALA A 35 4.59 12.72 15.88
CA ALA A 35 3.88 11.51 16.29
C ALA A 35 3.75 11.45 17.81
N GLY A 36 2.52 11.22 18.29
CA GLY A 36 2.24 10.93 19.69
C GLY A 36 2.76 9.55 20.11
N LYS A 37 2.81 9.27 21.43
CA LYS A 37 3.37 8.02 21.99
C LYS A 37 2.76 6.77 21.34
N GLY A 38 1.44 6.71 21.18
CA GLY A 38 0.76 5.57 20.55
C GLY A 38 1.16 5.37 19.09
N GLN A 39 1.29 6.44 18.31
CA GLN A 39 1.74 6.34 16.92
C GLN A 39 3.20 5.90 16.82
N ARG A 40 4.10 6.34 17.73
CA ARG A 40 5.50 5.90 17.73
C ARG A 40 5.62 4.39 17.90
N TRP A 41 4.90 3.83 18.86
CA TRP A 41 4.87 2.38 19.10
C TRP A 41 4.25 1.62 17.93
N LEU A 42 3.14 2.13 17.38
CA LEU A 42 2.55 1.54 16.17
C LEU A 42 3.55 1.53 15.01
N MET A 43 4.25 2.64 14.76
CA MET A 43 5.26 2.71 13.70
C MET A 43 6.41 1.73 13.95
N ALA A 44 6.89 1.61 15.19
CA ALA A 44 7.93 0.63 15.54
C ALA A 44 7.47 -0.82 15.31
N MET A 45 6.24 -1.16 15.70
CA MET A 45 5.68 -2.50 15.45
C MET A 45 5.51 -2.76 13.95
N LEU A 46 4.98 -1.79 13.20
CA LEU A 46 4.80 -1.91 11.76
C LEU A 46 6.14 -2.07 11.03
N THR A 47 7.18 -1.32 11.40
CA THR A 47 8.50 -1.44 10.74
C THR A 47 9.18 -2.75 11.06
N ILE A 48 9.13 -3.22 12.31
CA ILE A 48 9.67 -4.53 12.68
C ILE A 48 8.96 -5.64 11.91
N ALA A 49 7.63 -5.60 11.88
CA ALA A 49 6.84 -6.56 11.11
C ALA A 49 7.14 -6.48 9.61
N ALA A 50 7.21 -5.27 9.04
CA ALA A 50 7.51 -5.05 7.62
C ALA A 50 8.89 -5.62 7.25
N SER A 51 9.90 -5.43 8.10
CA SER A 51 11.24 -5.98 7.89
C SER A 51 11.23 -7.50 7.94
N ALA A 52 10.63 -8.10 8.97
CA ALA A 52 10.55 -9.55 9.11
C ALA A 52 9.79 -10.21 7.95
N VAL A 53 8.65 -9.65 7.56
CA VAL A 53 7.85 -10.14 6.44
C VAL A 53 8.55 -9.93 5.10
N SER A 54 9.30 -8.84 4.92
CA SER A 54 10.11 -8.62 3.70
C SER A 54 11.22 -9.66 3.56
N CYS A 55 11.88 -10.04 4.65
CA CYS A 55 12.86 -11.13 4.63
C CYS A 55 12.20 -12.47 4.31
N LEU A 56 11.06 -12.78 4.91
CA LEU A 56 10.31 -14.00 4.61
C LEU A 56 9.87 -14.04 3.13
N TRP A 57 9.37 -12.92 2.61
CA TRP A 57 8.99 -12.79 1.20
C TRP A 57 10.16 -13.02 0.26
N ALA A 58 11.34 -12.47 0.57
CA ALA A 58 12.53 -12.71 -0.23
C ALA A 58 12.99 -14.17 -0.18
N LEU A 59 13.05 -14.79 1.00
CA LEU A 59 13.40 -16.21 1.12
C LEU A 59 12.40 -17.09 0.37
N ALA A 60 11.10 -16.78 0.45
CA ALA A 60 10.08 -17.51 -0.30
C ALA A 60 10.23 -17.32 -1.81
N SER A 61 10.63 -16.12 -2.26
CA SER A 61 10.93 -15.84 -3.66
C SER A 61 12.14 -16.65 -4.14
N ILE A 62 13.22 -16.68 -3.34
CA ILE A 62 14.43 -17.47 -3.64
C ILE A 62 14.10 -18.96 -3.72
N ALA A 63 13.33 -19.49 -2.78
CA ALA A 63 12.91 -20.91 -2.79
C ALA A 63 12.14 -21.26 -4.08
N VAL A 64 11.19 -20.43 -4.49
CA VAL A 64 10.44 -20.63 -5.74
C VAL A 64 11.37 -20.56 -6.96
N MET A 65 12.28 -19.58 -7.02
CA MET A 65 13.24 -19.43 -8.12
C MET A 65 14.24 -20.60 -8.20
N ALA A 66 14.66 -21.14 -7.06
CA ALA A 66 15.55 -22.28 -6.96
C ALA A 66 14.82 -23.63 -7.09
N ALA A 67 13.50 -23.63 -7.30
CA ALA A 67 12.65 -24.82 -7.29
C ALA A 67 12.85 -25.70 -6.04
N SER A 68 13.10 -25.07 -4.88
CA SER A 68 13.42 -25.72 -3.61
C SER A 68 12.40 -25.36 -2.52
N SER A 69 12.52 -26.01 -1.36
CA SER A 69 11.73 -25.64 -0.18
C SER A 69 12.47 -24.61 0.67
N LEU A 70 11.72 -23.84 1.47
CA LEU A 70 12.31 -22.86 2.39
C LEU A 70 13.28 -23.49 3.41
N THR A 71 13.06 -24.74 3.79
CA THR A 71 13.90 -25.45 4.77
C THR A 71 15.19 -26.01 4.16
N ASP A 72 15.24 -26.12 2.83
CA ASP A 72 16.37 -26.69 2.10
C ASP A 72 17.27 -25.60 1.49
N LEU A 73 16.99 -24.32 1.74
CA LEU A 73 17.81 -23.22 1.26
C LEU A 73 19.15 -23.17 1.99
N ASP A 74 20.24 -23.36 1.25
CA ASP A 74 21.60 -23.11 1.71
C ASP A 74 22.02 -21.64 1.48
N ALA A 75 23.09 -21.24 2.19
CA ALA A 75 23.61 -19.88 2.12
C ALA A 75 24.18 -19.51 0.74
N GLU A 76 24.66 -20.51 -0.01
CA GLU A 76 25.24 -20.31 -1.34
C GLU A 76 24.15 -19.93 -2.35
N THR A 77 23.05 -20.67 -2.37
CA THR A 77 21.85 -20.40 -3.18
C THR A 77 21.27 -19.04 -2.86
N VAL A 78 21.13 -18.70 -1.57
CA VAL A 78 20.63 -17.39 -1.15
C VAL A 78 21.53 -16.26 -1.65
N SER A 79 22.85 -16.39 -1.44
CA SER A 79 23.82 -15.39 -1.90
C SER A 79 23.81 -15.24 -3.43
N ALA A 80 23.79 -16.36 -4.15
CA ALA A 80 23.77 -16.37 -5.61
C ALA A 80 22.52 -15.69 -6.17
N VAL A 81 21.32 -16.02 -5.67
CA VAL A 81 20.07 -15.41 -6.16
C VAL A 81 19.99 -13.93 -5.80
N LEU A 82 20.41 -13.53 -4.59
CA LEU A 82 20.43 -12.12 -4.21
C LEU A 82 21.43 -11.30 -5.03
N GLY A 83 22.57 -11.89 -5.42
CA GLY A 83 23.57 -11.22 -6.26
C GLY A 83 23.23 -11.20 -7.75
N ALA A 84 22.47 -12.19 -8.24
CA ALA A 84 22.11 -12.31 -9.66
C ALA A 84 20.79 -11.64 -10.02
N THR A 85 20.01 -11.16 -9.04
CA THR A 85 18.66 -10.62 -9.26
C THR A 85 18.48 -9.27 -8.58
N PRO A 86 17.52 -8.43 -9.04
CA PRO A 86 17.18 -7.17 -8.36
C PRO A 86 16.70 -7.34 -6.91
N LEU A 87 16.42 -8.57 -6.46
CA LEU A 87 15.93 -8.87 -5.12
C LEU A 87 16.93 -8.43 -4.02
N GLY A 88 18.23 -8.57 -4.28
CA GLY A 88 19.28 -8.11 -3.36
C GLY A 88 19.20 -6.62 -3.07
N ASP A 89 19.20 -5.80 -4.13
CA ASP A 89 19.11 -4.34 -4.02
C ASP A 89 17.81 -3.89 -3.37
N VAL A 90 16.70 -4.53 -3.73
CA VAL A 90 15.38 -4.29 -3.12
C VAL A 90 15.44 -4.52 -1.61
N LEU A 91 16.01 -5.64 -1.16
CA LEU A 91 16.12 -5.94 0.27
C LEU A 91 17.04 -4.96 0.99
N ILE A 92 18.21 -4.64 0.42
CA ILE A 92 19.17 -3.70 1.03
C ILE A 92 18.50 -2.34 1.23
N VAL A 93 17.92 -1.76 0.18
CA VAL A 93 17.28 -0.44 0.28
C VAL A 93 16.07 -0.47 1.19
N ARG A 94 15.19 -1.47 1.05
CA ARG A 94 13.97 -1.58 1.86
C ARG A 94 14.28 -1.75 3.34
N THR A 95 15.20 -2.64 3.70
CA THR A 95 15.56 -2.88 5.11
C THR A 95 16.31 -1.69 5.71
N ALA A 96 17.19 -1.03 4.96
CA ALA A 96 17.84 0.20 5.41
C ALA A 96 16.83 1.33 5.65
N ALA A 97 15.87 1.52 4.74
CA ALA A 97 14.81 2.51 4.90
C ALA A 97 13.91 2.19 6.11
N LEU A 98 13.53 0.93 6.33
CA LEU A 98 12.75 0.51 7.50
C LEU A 98 13.52 0.65 8.81
N ALA A 99 14.83 0.36 8.82
CA ALA A 99 15.70 0.57 9.98
C ALA A 99 15.83 2.06 10.33
N ALA A 100 16.02 2.92 9.33
CA ALA A 100 16.03 4.37 9.53
C ALA A 100 14.67 4.87 10.03
N LEU A 101 13.57 4.37 9.47
CA LEU A 101 12.22 4.69 9.93
C LEU A 101 11.99 4.29 11.39
N LEU A 102 12.41 3.08 11.77
CA LEU A 102 12.34 2.60 13.15
C LEU A 102 13.14 3.50 14.09
N LEU A 103 14.40 3.79 13.75
CA LEU A 103 15.27 4.64 14.55
C LEU A 103 14.65 6.03 14.74
N MET A 104 14.21 6.67 13.66
CA MET A 104 13.60 8.00 13.71
C MET A 104 12.27 8.01 14.47
N ALA A 105 11.46 6.95 14.38
CA ALA A 105 10.23 6.84 15.17
C ALA A 105 10.48 6.79 16.68
N LEU A 106 11.64 6.30 17.11
CA LEU A 106 12.03 6.24 18.52
C LEU A 106 12.70 7.53 19.00
N ILE A 107 13.58 8.13 18.20
CA ILE A 107 14.42 9.25 18.65
C ILE A 107 13.93 10.63 18.19
N PHE A 108 13.37 10.73 16.98
CA PHE A 108 12.96 12.01 16.39
C PHE A 108 11.67 11.87 15.55
N PRO A 109 10.53 11.64 16.21
CA PRO A 109 9.30 11.18 15.55
C PRO A 109 8.50 12.32 14.92
N ARG A 110 9.16 13.13 14.09
CA ARG A 110 8.53 14.11 13.23
C ARG A 110 8.04 13.43 11.97
N GLN A 111 6.77 13.62 11.61
CA GLN A 111 6.20 12.95 10.44
C GLN A 111 6.96 13.30 9.15
N ALA A 112 7.51 14.52 9.05
CA ALA A 112 8.31 14.97 7.91
C ALA A 112 9.63 14.18 7.74
N VAL A 113 10.10 13.56 8.83
CA VAL A 113 11.27 12.68 8.83
C VAL A 113 10.85 11.23 8.59
N LEU A 114 9.72 10.79 9.14
CA LEU A 114 9.23 9.41 8.97
C LEU A 114 8.72 9.14 7.55
N ALA A 115 7.96 10.06 6.97
CA ALA A 115 7.34 9.93 5.65
C ALA A 115 8.31 9.53 4.53
N PRO A 116 9.47 10.19 4.34
CA PRO A 116 10.40 9.82 3.26
C PRO A 116 10.97 8.41 3.42
N PHE A 117 11.27 7.94 4.63
CA PHE A 117 11.77 6.57 4.83
C PHE A 117 10.69 5.52 4.56
N GLY A 118 9.45 5.76 5.00
CA GLY A 118 8.32 4.90 4.67
C GLY A 118 8.05 4.86 3.16
N ALA A 119 8.06 6.02 2.51
CA ALA A 119 7.88 6.14 1.06
C ALA A 119 9.00 5.44 0.28
N LEU A 120 10.26 5.57 0.72
CA LEU A 120 11.40 4.87 0.10
C LEU A 120 11.27 3.35 0.24
N ALA A 121 10.91 2.85 1.42
CA ALA A 121 10.68 1.42 1.62
C ALA A 121 9.55 0.90 0.72
N LEU A 122 8.44 1.65 0.60
CA LEU A 122 7.33 1.33 -0.28
C LEU A 122 7.70 1.38 -1.78
N ALA A 123 8.51 2.37 -2.18
CA ALA A 123 8.92 2.56 -3.58
C ALA A 123 9.70 1.36 -4.13
N THR A 124 10.42 0.63 -3.27
CA THR A 124 11.12 -0.61 -3.68
C THR A 124 10.19 -1.69 -4.22
N CYS A 125 8.88 -1.62 -3.98
CA CYS A 125 7.91 -2.53 -4.59
C CYS A 125 7.87 -2.39 -6.12
N ALA A 126 8.05 -1.16 -6.63
CA ALA A 126 8.03 -0.87 -8.07
C ALA A 126 9.27 -1.41 -8.81
N TRP A 127 10.33 -1.79 -8.10
CA TRP A 127 11.51 -2.44 -8.67
C TRP A 127 11.33 -3.95 -8.87
N THR A 128 10.15 -4.47 -8.54
CA THR A 128 9.81 -5.90 -8.66
C THR A 128 8.50 -6.06 -9.43
N GLY A 129 8.21 -7.27 -9.92
CA GLY A 129 7.03 -7.53 -10.75
C GLY A 129 7.10 -6.80 -12.11
N HIS A 130 5.95 -6.54 -12.74
CA HIS A 130 5.90 -5.97 -14.09
C HIS A 130 6.56 -4.59 -14.23
N ALA A 131 6.56 -3.76 -13.18
CA ALA A 131 7.24 -2.47 -13.19
C ALA A 131 8.77 -2.63 -13.12
N GLY A 132 9.27 -3.60 -12.35
CA GLY A 132 10.69 -3.93 -12.27
C GLY A 132 11.25 -4.65 -13.51
N ALA A 133 10.40 -5.38 -14.22
CA ALA A 133 10.81 -6.19 -15.38
C ALA A 133 10.95 -5.41 -16.69
N GLY A 134 10.45 -4.17 -16.76
CA GLY A 134 10.52 -3.36 -17.98
C GLY A 134 11.91 -2.76 -18.21
N GLU A 135 12.37 -2.77 -19.46
CA GLU A 135 13.63 -2.14 -19.88
C GLU A 135 13.41 -0.77 -20.54
N GLY A 136 14.50 0.01 -20.63
CA GLY A 136 14.52 1.31 -21.32
C GLY A 136 13.56 2.36 -20.72
N ILE A 137 13.15 3.31 -21.56
CA ILE A 137 12.30 4.44 -21.14
C ILE A 137 10.91 3.97 -20.68
N SER A 138 10.35 2.95 -21.33
CA SER A 138 9.03 2.40 -20.96
C SER A 138 9.06 1.77 -19.57
N GLY A 139 10.12 1.02 -19.24
CA GLY A 139 10.32 0.46 -17.90
C GLY A 139 10.42 1.56 -16.83
N GLN A 140 11.23 2.60 -17.07
CA GLN A 140 11.37 3.72 -16.14
C GLN A 140 10.05 4.46 -15.92
N LEU A 141 9.28 4.71 -16.98
CA LEU A 141 7.96 5.34 -16.89
C LEU A 141 6.99 4.49 -16.05
N HIS A 142 7.02 3.17 -16.24
CA HIS A 142 6.19 2.24 -15.46
C HIS A 142 6.58 2.27 -13.98
N GLN A 143 7.86 2.24 -13.64
CA GLN A 143 8.33 2.34 -12.25
C GLN A 143 7.90 3.65 -11.60
N VAL A 144 8.08 4.79 -12.28
CA VAL A 144 7.67 6.10 -11.74
C VAL A 144 6.16 6.15 -11.53
N SER A 145 5.37 5.69 -12.50
CA SER A 145 3.91 5.64 -12.40
C SER A 145 3.46 4.74 -11.24
N ASP A 146 4.10 3.58 -11.05
CA ASP A 146 3.79 2.66 -9.95
C ASP A 146 4.19 3.22 -8.58
N VAL A 147 5.33 3.89 -8.45
CA VAL A 147 5.70 4.60 -7.20
C VAL A 147 4.66 5.67 -6.85
N ILE A 148 4.21 6.48 -7.82
CA ILE A 148 3.18 7.50 -7.59
C ILE A 148 1.86 6.83 -7.18
N HIS A 149 1.47 5.74 -7.86
CA HIS A 149 0.27 4.97 -7.53
C HIS A 149 0.32 4.45 -6.09
N LEU A 150 1.45 3.85 -5.68
CA LEU A 150 1.65 3.29 -4.35
C LEU A 150 1.64 4.37 -3.27
N ILE A 151 2.30 5.52 -3.48
CA ILE A 151 2.26 6.63 -2.51
C ILE A 151 0.84 7.18 -2.35
N ALA A 152 0.09 7.32 -3.45
CA ALA A 152 -1.31 7.73 -3.41
C ALA A 152 -2.16 6.71 -2.63
N ALA A 153 -2.00 5.41 -2.92
CA ALA A 153 -2.71 4.33 -2.23
C ALA A 153 -2.36 4.28 -0.73
N ALA A 154 -1.08 4.43 -0.38
CA ALA A 154 -0.62 4.49 1.00
C ALA A 154 -1.25 5.67 1.75
N THR A 155 -1.27 6.85 1.12
CA THR A 155 -1.86 8.05 1.74
C THR A 155 -3.36 7.86 1.99
N TRP A 156 -4.09 7.26 1.04
CA TRP A 156 -5.50 6.92 1.23
C TRP A 156 -5.69 5.94 2.40
N LEU A 157 -4.95 4.83 2.39
CA LEU A 157 -5.09 3.78 3.41
C LEU A 157 -4.72 4.32 4.80
N GLY A 158 -3.65 5.10 4.90
CA GLY A 158 -3.26 5.77 6.14
C GLY A 158 -4.33 6.71 6.69
N ALA A 159 -5.04 7.44 5.81
CA ALA A 159 -6.17 8.28 6.18
C ALA A 159 -7.35 7.45 6.71
N LEU A 160 -7.73 6.39 5.99
CA LEU A 160 -8.80 5.48 6.40
C LEU A 160 -8.53 4.87 7.78
N CYS A 161 -7.32 4.37 8.02
CA CYS A 161 -6.95 3.82 9.33
C CYS A 161 -7.10 4.85 10.45
N CYS A 162 -6.73 6.10 10.21
CA CYS A 162 -6.91 7.17 11.19
C CYS A 162 -8.40 7.47 11.42
N PHE A 163 -9.21 7.60 10.36
CA PHE A 163 -10.64 7.92 10.48
C PHE A 163 -11.47 6.79 11.09
N VAL A 164 -11.15 5.53 10.78
CA VAL A 164 -11.79 4.36 11.39
C VAL A 164 -11.49 4.35 12.89
N ARG A 165 -10.21 4.48 13.27
CA ARG A 165 -9.81 4.54 14.68
C ARG A 165 -10.50 5.69 15.41
N ASP A 166 -10.45 6.89 14.87
CA ASP A 166 -11.07 8.08 15.48
C ASP A 166 -12.61 8.00 15.49
N GLY A 167 -13.22 7.12 14.68
CA GLY A 167 -14.65 6.83 14.70
C GLY A 167 -15.08 5.75 15.68
N LEU A 168 -14.16 4.85 16.06
CA LEU A 168 -14.35 3.81 17.07
C LEU A 168 -14.05 4.36 18.47
N ASP A 169 -12.96 5.12 18.59
CA ASP A 169 -12.68 5.91 19.77
C ASP A 169 -13.76 6.99 19.84
N ARG A 170 -14.36 7.22 21.02
CA ARG A 170 -15.38 8.26 21.20
C ARG A 170 -14.77 9.68 21.15
N ALA A 171 -13.92 9.96 20.17
CA ALA A 171 -13.23 11.22 19.95
C ALA A 171 -14.21 12.38 19.78
N ASN A 172 -13.71 13.62 19.73
CA ASN A 172 -14.55 14.79 19.49
C ASN A 172 -15.00 14.86 18.03
N ASP A 173 -16.30 14.99 17.77
CA ASP A 173 -16.84 15.11 16.40
C ASP A 173 -16.34 16.38 15.68
N ALA A 174 -16.05 17.46 16.42
CA ALA A 174 -15.52 18.70 15.83
C ALA A 174 -14.10 18.51 15.23
N ASP A 175 -13.23 17.78 15.95
CA ASP A 175 -11.89 17.47 15.46
C ASP A 175 -11.96 16.55 14.23
N LYS A 176 -12.88 15.58 14.26
CA LYS A 176 -13.13 14.66 13.13
C LYS A 176 -13.61 15.40 11.88
N LEU A 177 -14.57 16.31 12.01
CA LEU A 177 -15.05 17.14 10.90
C LEU A 177 -13.94 18.01 10.30
N THR A 178 -13.09 18.58 11.17
CA THR A 178 -11.93 19.36 10.73
C THR A 178 -10.96 18.50 9.91
N ALA A 179 -10.60 17.31 10.39
CA ALA A 179 -9.72 16.39 9.67
C ALA A 179 -10.33 15.92 8.33
N LEU A 180 -11.63 15.59 8.31
CA LEU A 180 -12.33 15.19 7.08
C LEU A 180 -12.38 16.31 6.04
N SER A 181 -12.57 17.56 6.47
CA SER A 181 -12.54 18.71 5.56
C SER A 181 -11.16 18.95 4.94
N ARG A 182 -10.08 18.80 5.73
CA ARG A 182 -8.69 18.87 5.23
C ARG A 182 -8.42 17.76 4.25
N PHE A 183 -8.85 16.54 4.59
CA PHE A 183 -8.70 15.39 3.72
C PHE A 183 -9.51 15.50 2.43
N ALA A 184 -10.65 16.20 2.38
CA ALA A 184 -11.45 16.30 1.15
C ALA A 184 -10.64 16.85 -0.05
N ARG A 185 -9.73 17.80 0.20
CA ARG A 185 -8.83 18.33 -0.85
C ARG A 185 -7.77 17.31 -1.25
N THR A 186 -7.04 16.78 -0.27
CA THR A 186 -5.99 15.78 -0.49
C THR A 186 -6.54 14.51 -1.14
N GLY A 187 -7.68 14.01 -0.65
CA GLY A 187 -8.40 12.86 -1.17
C GLY A 187 -8.81 13.03 -2.63
N THR A 188 -9.26 14.22 -3.05
CA THR A 188 -9.56 14.47 -4.47
C THR A 188 -8.31 14.33 -5.34
N LEU A 189 -7.17 14.88 -4.89
CA LEU A 189 -5.89 14.71 -5.60
C LEU A 189 -5.46 13.23 -5.64
N ILE A 190 -5.59 12.51 -4.53
CA ILE A 190 -5.26 11.09 -4.45
C ILE A 190 -6.12 10.28 -5.42
N VAL A 191 -7.43 10.52 -5.50
CA VAL A 191 -8.34 9.86 -6.47
C VAL A 191 -7.82 10.04 -7.90
N VAL A 192 -7.48 11.28 -8.27
CA VAL A 192 -6.99 11.60 -9.62
C VAL A 192 -5.68 10.87 -9.89
N LEU A 193 -4.73 10.92 -8.95
CA LEU A 193 -3.45 10.22 -9.09
C LEU A 193 -3.65 8.71 -9.24
N LEU A 194 -4.48 8.08 -8.41
CA LEU A 194 -4.78 6.65 -8.49
C LEU A 194 -5.41 6.26 -9.82
N ALA A 195 -6.34 7.06 -10.33
CA ALA A 195 -7.01 6.79 -11.60
C ALA A 195 -6.01 6.90 -12.77
N VAL A 196 -5.28 8.02 -12.86
CA VAL A 196 -4.33 8.27 -13.95
C VAL A 196 -3.20 7.24 -13.96
N THR A 197 -2.55 7.04 -12.82
CA THR A 197 -1.45 6.07 -12.71
C THR A 197 -1.94 4.62 -12.82
N GLY A 198 -3.15 4.31 -12.36
CA GLY A 198 -3.74 2.98 -12.51
C GLY A 198 -4.01 2.63 -13.97
N ILE A 199 -4.54 3.58 -14.75
CA ILE A 199 -4.72 3.44 -16.20
C ILE A 199 -3.35 3.31 -16.89
N ALA A 200 -2.38 4.17 -16.54
CA ALA A 200 -1.04 4.12 -17.10
C ALA A 200 -0.34 2.78 -16.83
N ASN A 201 -0.40 2.26 -15.61
CA ASN A 201 0.18 0.96 -15.26
C ASN A 201 -0.52 -0.18 -16.01
N GLY A 202 -1.85 -0.16 -16.08
CA GLY A 202 -2.60 -1.18 -16.85
C GLY A 202 -2.20 -1.21 -18.32
N TYR A 203 -2.05 -0.03 -18.94
CA TYR A 203 -1.55 0.10 -20.31
C TYR A 203 -0.11 -0.39 -20.45
N LEU A 204 0.81 0.07 -19.60
CA LEU A 204 2.23 -0.29 -19.68
C LEU A 204 2.48 -1.79 -19.46
N ILE A 205 1.65 -2.45 -18.65
CA ILE A 205 1.71 -3.91 -18.45
C ILE A 205 1.26 -4.67 -19.71
N THR A 206 0.20 -4.20 -20.38
CA THR A 206 -0.42 -4.91 -21.49
C THR A 206 0.08 -4.48 -22.87
N ALA A 207 0.79 -3.36 -22.98
CA ALA A 207 1.30 -2.86 -24.25
C ALA A 207 2.22 -3.83 -25.01
N PRO A 208 3.12 -4.60 -24.36
CA PRO A 208 4.01 -5.52 -25.07
C PRO A 208 3.33 -6.78 -25.63
N SER A 209 2.35 -7.34 -24.89
CA SER A 209 1.74 -8.64 -25.17
C SER A 209 0.27 -8.58 -25.59
N GLY A 210 -0.36 -7.41 -25.47
CA GLY A 210 -1.79 -7.22 -25.64
C GLY A 210 -2.60 -7.60 -24.39
N LEU A 211 -3.82 -7.07 -24.30
CA LEU A 211 -4.79 -7.51 -23.29
C LEU A 211 -5.49 -8.78 -23.79
N VAL A 212 -5.49 -9.83 -22.98
CA VAL A 212 -6.28 -11.05 -23.24
C VAL A 212 -7.56 -11.03 -22.39
N PRO A 213 -8.73 -10.72 -22.97
CA PRO A 213 -9.97 -10.66 -22.22
C PRO A 213 -10.34 -12.03 -21.65
N GLY A 214 -10.72 -12.09 -20.37
CA GLY A 214 -11.13 -13.32 -19.71
C GLY A 214 -9.99 -14.14 -19.11
N SER A 215 -8.73 -13.75 -19.31
CA SER A 215 -7.60 -14.33 -18.56
C SER A 215 -7.75 -14.06 -17.06
N THR A 216 -7.19 -14.93 -16.21
CA THR A 216 -7.21 -14.76 -14.75
C THR A 216 -6.66 -13.39 -14.35
N TRP A 217 -5.57 -12.95 -14.96
CA TRP A 217 -5.01 -11.62 -14.73
C TRP A 217 -6.01 -10.51 -15.06
N SER A 218 -6.64 -10.54 -16.24
CA SER A 218 -7.61 -9.52 -16.65
C SER A 218 -8.85 -9.45 -15.75
N LEU A 219 -9.33 -10.60 -15.26
CA LEU A 219 -10.46 -10.68 -14.34
C LEU A 219 -10.13 -10.08 -12.96
N LEU A 220 -8.92 -10.32 -12.45
CA LEU A 220 -8.45 -9.71 -11.19
C LEU A 220 -8.32 -8.20 -11.32
N ILE A 221 -7.82 -7.69 -12.45
CA ILE A 221 -7.74 -6.25 -12.72
C ILE A 221 -9.14 -5.64 -12.86
N ALA A 222 -10.07 -6.32 -13.54
CA ALA A 222 -11.46 -5.87 -13.62
C ALA A 222 -12.13 -5.80 -12.22
N ALA A 223 -11.89 -6.81 -11.38
CA ALA A 223 -12.36 -6.81 -9.99
C ALA A 223 -11.74 -5.67 -9.16
N LYS A 224 -10.44 -5.38 -9.34
CA LYS A 224 -9.77 -4.22 -8.73
C LYS A 224 -10.45 -2.90 -9.12
N VAL A 225 -10.75 -2.72 -10.41
CA VAL A 225 -11.41 -1.51 -10.92
C VAL A 225 -12.82 -1.39 -10.35
N LEU A 226 -13.59 -2.48 -10.32
CA LEU A 226 -14.93 -2.48 -9.73
C LEU A 226 -14.90 -2.09 -8.24
N LEU A 227 -13.98 -2.67 -7.46
CA LEU A 227 -13.80 -2.31 -6.05
C LEU A 227 -13.40 -0.85 -5.89
N PHE A 228 -12.54 -0.32 -6.76
CA PHE A 228 -12.18 1.09 -6.75
C PHE A 228 -13.39 1.99 -7.01
N ILE A 229 -14.26 1.64 -7.98
CA ILE A 229 -15.51 2.37 -8.24
C ILE A 229 -16.44 2.33 -7.02
N VAL A 230 -16.57 1.18 -6.35
CA VAL A 230 -17.34 1.05 -5.10
C VAL A 230 -16.77 1.96 -4.02
N MET A 231 -15.45 2.02 -3.85
CA MET A 231 -14.80 2.94 -2.91
C MET A 231 -15.10 4.40 -3.24
N LEU A 232 -15.10 4.79 -4.52
CA LEU A 232 -15.47 6.16 -4.91
C LEU A 232 -16.93 6.48 -4.58
N ALA A 233 -17.85 5.53 -4.75
CA ALA A 233 -19.24 5.70 -4.38
C ALA A 233 -19.42 5.87 -2.85
N LEU A 234 -18.70 5.08 -2.04
CA LEU A 234 -18.68 5.22 -0.58
C LEU A 234 -18.08 6.57 -0.14
N ALA A 235 -16.95 6.97 -0.72
CA ALA A 235 -16.30 8.23 -0.43
C ALA A 235 -17.18 9.44 -0.81
N ALA A 236 -17.94 9.33 -1.91
CA ALA A 236 -18.94 10.30 -2.33
C ALA A 236 -20.11 10.39 -1.33
N ASP A 237 -20.68 9.25 -0.89
CA ASP A 237 -21.72 9.21 0.13
C ASP A 237 -21.23 9.82 1.45
N ASN A 238 -20.00 9.50 1.84
CA ASN A 238 -19.34 10.10 2.99
C ASN A 238 -19.28 11.62 2.88
N ARG A 239 -18.76 12.13 1.76
CA ARG A 239 -18.55 13.57 1.55
C ARG A 239 -19.86 14.37 1.50
N TRP A 240 -20.89 13.85 0.84
CA TRP A 240 -22.10 14.62 0.54
C TRP A 240 -23.29 14.31 1.45
N ARG A 241 -23.28 13.19 2.17
CA ARG A 241 -24.41 12.79 3.03
C ARG A 241 -23.97 12.56 4.47
N LEU A 242 -22.99 11.70 4.74
CA LEU A 242 -22.67 11.31 6.11
C LEU A 242 -21.88 12.38 6.89
N VAL A 243 -20.96 13.08 6.24
CA VAL A 243 -20.20 14.18 6.86
C VAL A 243 -21.11 15.38 7.20
N PRO A 244 -21.99 15.87 6.29
CA PRO A 244 -22.98 16.88 6.65
C PRO A 244 -23.93 16.42 7.76
N ALA A 245 -24.39 15.16 7.73
CA ALA A 245 -25.25 14.61 8.78
C ALA A 245 -24.58 14.61 10.16
N LEU A 246 -23.29 14.28 10.20
CA LEU A 246 -22.48 14.37 11.42
C LEU A 246 -22.36 15.81 11.92
N ALA A 247 -22.14 16.76 11.01
CA ALA A 247 -22.05 18.18 11.34
C ALA A 247 -23.35 18.75 11.92
N THR A 248 -24.51 18.26 11.47
CA THR A 248 -25.82 18.65 12.02
C THR A 248 -26.21 17.90 13.29
N GLY A 249 -25.36 16.99 13.79
CA GLY A 249 -25.63 16.20 15.00
C GLY A 249 -26.72 15.14 14.84
N LEU A 250 -26.96 14.64 13.62
CA LEU A 250 -28.01 13.64 13.39
C LEU A 250 -27.71 12.34 14.17
N PRO A 251 -28.70 11.79 14.91
CA PRO A 251 -28.52 10.53 15.62
C PRO A 251 -28.04 9.41 14.69
N GLY A 252 -27.01 8.68 15.09
CA GLY A 252 -26.47 7.56 14.31
C GLY A 252 -25.50 7.95 13.18
N ALA A 253 -25.29 9.25 12.89
CA ALA A 253 -24.44 9.70 11.79
C ALA A 253 -22.98 9.24 11.95
N ARG A 254 -22.45 9.27 13.18
CA ARG A 254 -21.12 8.76 13.50
C ARG A 254 -20.98 7.28 13.18
N GLN A 255 -21.92 6.45 13.64
CA GLN A 255 -21.87 5.00 13.43
C GLN A 255 -21.94 4.66 11.94
N ARG A 256 -22.81 5.35 11.18
CA ARG A 256 -22.93 5.18 9.73
C ARG A 256 -21.64 5.58 9.00
N LEU A 257 -21.06 6.72 9.35
CA LEU A 257 -19.79 7.18 8.77
C LEU A 257 -18.65 6.19 9.09
N THR A 258 -18.53 5.75 10.33
CA THR A 258 -17.51 4.77 10.73
C THR A 258 -17.72 3.43 9.99
N GLY A 259 -18.96 2.97 9.85
CA GLY A 259 -19.28 1.76 9.07
C GLY A 259 -18.90 1.88 7.59
N SER A 260 -19.17 3.03 6.96
CA SER A 260 -18.76 3.31 5.58
C SER A 260 -17.24 3.33 5.43
N LEU A 261 -16.50 3.96 6.35
CA LEU A 261 -15.04 3.97 6.36
C LEU A 261 -14.44 2.57 6.55
N ILE A 262 -15.06 1.72 7.36
CA ILE A 262 -14.66 0.31 7.52
C ILE A 262 -14.88 -0.43 6.19
N ALA A 263 -16.02 -0.22 5.53
CA ALA A 263 -16.30 -0.83 4.23
C ALA A 263 -15.30 -0.37 3.15
N GLU A 264 -14.95 0.92 3.11
CA GLU A 264 -13.89 1.45 2.24
C GLU A 264 -12.53 0.79 2.53
N THR A 265 -12.19 0.63 3.81
CA THR A 265 -10.94 -0.03 4.23
C THR A 265 -10.94 -1.50 3.80
N GLY A 266 -12.06 -2.20 3.93
CA GLY A 266 -12.22 -3.57 3.43
C GLY A 266 -12.01 -3.67 1.92
N CYS A 267 -12.56 -2.74 1.15
CA CYS A 267 -12.33 -2.68 -0.30
C CYS A 267 -10.86 -2.41 -0.64
N ALA A 268 -10.19 -1.50 0.08
CA ALA A 268 -8.77 -1.22 -0.11
C ALA A 268 -7.90 -2.46 0.17
N ILE A 269 -8.17 -3.19 1.27
CA ILE A 269 -7.47 -4.44 1.59
C ILE A 269 -7.73 -5.51 0.51
N ALA A 270 -8.97 -5.63 0.04
CA ALA A 270 -9.31 -6.56 -1.04
C ALA A 270 -8.57 -6.21 -2.35
N ILE A 271 -8.47 -4.92 -2.71
CA ILE A 271 -7.66 -4.47 -3.86
C ILE A 271 -6.18 -4.88 -3.69
N VAL A 272 -5.61 -4.69 -2.51
CA VAL A 272 -4.21 -5.09 -2.24
C VAL A 272 -4.04 -6.61 -2.36
N ALA A 273 -5.00 -7.40 -1.88
CA ALA A 273 -5.00 -8.86 -2.05
C ALA A 273 -5.07 -9.28 -3.53
N LEU A 274 -5.96 -8.66 -4.31
CA LEU A 274 -6.05 -8.92 -5.75
C LEU A 274 -4.74 -8.59 -6.47
N VAL A 275 -4.10 -7.47 -6.15
CA VAL A 275 -2.82 -7.06 -6.77
C VAL A 275 -1.65 -7.93 -6.30
N ALA A 276 -1.63 -8.34 -5.03
CA ALA A 276 -0.64 -9.28 -4.52
C ALA A 276 -0.67 -10.58 -5.31
N PHE A 277 -1.88 -11.08 -5.64
CA PHE A 277 -2.07 -12.27 -6.45
C PHE A 277 -1.79 -12.04 -7.94
N ALA A 278 -2.39 -11.01 -8.53
CA ALA A 278 -2.25 -10.69 -9.96
C ALA A 278 -0.79 -10.43 -10.37
N GLY A 279 0.02 -9.85 -9.47
CA GLY A 279 1.43 -9.57 -9.75
C GLY A 279 2.34 -10.80 -9.84
N MET A 280 1.82 -12.03 -9.69
CA MET A 280 2.54 -13.28 -9.94
C MET A 280 2.07 -13.97 -11.23
N LEU A 281 1.06 -13.43 -11.92
CA LEU A 281 0.52 -14.01 -13.13
C LEU A 281 1.12 -13.32 -14.36
N ASP A 282 1.26 -14.08 -15.45
CA ASP A 282 1.56 -13.50 -16.76
C ASP A 282 0.30 -12.80 -17.33
N PRO A 283 0.37 -11.51 -17.72
CA PRO A 283 -0.75 -10.79 -18.32
C PRO A 283 -1.23 -11.41 -19.63
N SER A 284 -0.36 -12.12 -20.35
CA SER A 284 -0.67 -12.80 -21.62
C SER A 284 -1.49 -14.08 -21.44
N GLY A 285 -1.60 -14.61 -20.22
CA GLY A 285 -2.37 -15.82 -19.93
C GLY A 285 -1.76 -17.12 -20.48
N LEU A 286 -0.51 -17.07 -20.91
CA LEU A 286 0.31 -18.23 -21.31
C LEU A 286 1.06 -18.85 -20.13
#